data_AF-A0A1I3B2V2-F1
#
_entry.id   AF-A0A1I3B2V2-F1
#
_cell.length_a   1.000
_cell.length_b   1.000
_cell.length_c   1.000
_cell.angle_alpha   90.00
_cell.angle_beta   90.00
_cell.angle_gamma   90.00
#
_symmetry.space_group_name_H-M   'P 1'
#
loop_
_entity.id
_entity.type
_entity.pdbx_description
1 polymer ?
#
loop_
_entity_poly.entity_id
_entity_poly.type
_entity_poly.pdbx_seq_one_letter_code
_entity_poly.pdbx_strand_id
1 'polypeptide(L)' 'MTNFVYYLRNMDGCIERLSNVIAIGPTGLLGGYKHEEQITGFPEPTVFWASNEGSTVGVAPLGSYPPGAG' A
#
# COMPACT_ATOMS: atom_id res chain seq x y z
N MET A 1 -12.86 -8.91 4.67
CA MET A 1 -11.70 -8.42 5.45
C MET A 1 -10.47 -8.75 4.64
N THR A 2 -9.58 -7.79 4.45
CA THR A 2 -8.39 -7.92 3.61
C THR A 2 -7.17 -7.66 4.49
N ASN A 3 -6.12 -8.44 4.28
CA ASN A 3 -4.84 -8.21 4.93
C ASN A 3 -4.12 -7.10 4.17
N PHE A 4 -3.44 -6.21 4.87
CA PHE A 4 -2.67 -5.12 4.30
C PHE A 4 -1.27 -5.15 4.89
N VAL A 5 -0.28 -4.87 4.06
CA VAL A 5 1.10 -4.62 4.49
C VAL A 5 1.36 -3.13 4.41
N TYR A 6 2.12 -2.61 5.36
CA TYR A 6 2.54 -1.22 5.34
C TYR A 6 3.83 -1.03 4.55
N TYR A 7 3.93 0.13 3.93
CA TYR A 7 5.09 0.62 3.23
C TYR A 7 5.47 1.98 3.80
N LEU A 8 6.77 2.27 3.82
CA LEU A 8 7.30 3.59 4.11
C LEU A 8 7.99 4.10 2.87
N ARG A 9 7.69 5.34 2.47
CA ARG A 9 8.47 6.06 1.47
C ARG A 9 9.21 7.18 2.18
N ASN A 10 10.51 7.24 2.02
CA ASN A 10 11.34 8.31 2.57
C ASN A 10 11.37 9.53 1.64
N MET A 11 11.93 10.67 2.09
CA MET A 11 12.07 11.88 1.26
C MET A 11 12.89 11.64 -0.02
N ASP A 12 13.83 10.69 0.01
CA ASP A 12 14.65 10.32 -1.14
C ASP A 12 13.91 9.41 -2.15
N GLY A 13 12.63 9.09 -1.89
CA GLY A 13 11.84 8.18 -2.73
C GLY A 13 12.13 6.70 -2.50
N CYS A 14 13.02 6.35 -1.56
CA CYS A 14 13.25 4.95 -1.17
C CYS A 14 12.00 4.38 -0.50
N ILE A 15 11.57 3.21 -0.97
CA ILE A 15 10.41 2.49 -0.46
C ILE A 15 10.87 1.30 0.37
N GLU A 16 10.35 1.17 1.58
CA GLU A 16 10.60 0.05 2.49
C GLU A 16 9.29 -0.67 2.81
N ARG A 17 9.32 -2.00 2.73
CA ARG A 17 8.17 -2.86 3.06
C ARG A 17 8.24 -3.30 4.51
N LEU A 18 7.25 -2.95 5.31
CA LEU A 18 7.12 -3.37 6.70
C LEU A 18 6.45 -4.75 6.78
N SER A 19 7.15 -5.79 6.32
CA SER A 19 6.64 -7.17 6.28
C SER A 19 6.18 -7.73 7.63
N ASN A 20 6.71 -7.18 8.72
CA ASN A 20 6.41 -7.61 10.08
C ASN A 20 5.10 -7.00 10.63
N VAL A 21 4.50 -6.05 9.91
CA VAL A 21 3.27 -5.36 10.32
C VAL A 21 2.18 -5.62 9.28
N ILE A 22 1.30 -6.57 9.61
CA ILE A 22 0.13 -6.90 8.79
C ILE A 22 -1.10 -6.36 9.50
N ALA A 23 -1.81 -5.43 8.86
CA ALA A 23 -3.11 -4.95 9.32
C ALA A 23 -4.23 -5.76 8.67
N ILE A 24 -5.23 -6.16 9.46
CA ILE A 24 -6.45 -6.77 8.94
C ILE A 24 -7.54 -5.73 9.00
N GLY A 25 -8.06 -5.32 7.83
CA GLY A 25 -9.00 -4.22 7.72
C GLY A 25 -10.18 -4.52 6.79
N PRO A 26 -11.26 -3.73 6.86
CA PRO A 26 -12.25 -3.71 5.80
C PRO A 26 -11.61 -3.20 4.50
N THR A 27 -12.08 -3.69 3.35
CA THR A 27 -11.55 -3.29 2.03
C THR A 27 -11.63 -1.77 1.80
N GLY A 28 -12.60 -1.10 2.45
CA GLY A 28 -12.77 0.36 2.41
C GLY A 28 -11.70 1.18 3.16
N LEU A 29 -10.74 0.54 3.85
CA LEU A 29 -9.62 1.25 4.50
C LEU A 29 -8.80 2.08 3.49
N LEU A 30 -8.70 1.60 2.25
CA LEU A 30 -8.01 2.28 1.15
C LEU A 30 -8.62 3.65 0.83
N GLY A 31 -9.89 3.91 1.17
CA GLY A 31 -10.53 5.20 0.94
C GLY A 31 -9.88 6.39 1.68
N GLY A 32 -9.06 6.11 2.70
CA GLY A 32 -8.25 7.13 3.38
C GLY A 32 -6.92 7.45 2.68
N TYR A 33 -6.46 6.57 1.78
CA TYR A 33 -5.21 6.71 1.05
C TYR A 33 -5.52 7.28 -0.32
N LYS A 34 -5.05 8.51 -0.57
CA LYS A 34 -5.50 9.32 -1.71
C LYS A 34 -4.64 9.14 -2.96
N HIS A 35 -3.50 8.46 -2.83
CA HIS A 35 -2.52 8.36 -3.88
C HIS A 35 -2.14 6.91 -4.13
N GLU A 36 -2.32 6.44 -5.36
CA GLU A 36 -1.96 5.09 -5.77
C GLU A 36 -0.67 5.16 -6.57
N GLU A 37 0.31 4.32 -6.23
CA GLU A 37 1.58 4.23 -6.92
C GLU A 37 1.89 2.77 -7.23
N GLN A 38 2.30 2.51 -8.48
CA GLN A 38 2.76 1.19 -8.88
C GLN A 38 4.24 1.03 -8.55
N ILE A 39 4.57 0.04 -7.74
CA ILE A 39 5.93 -0.22 -7.30
C ILE A 39 6.48 -1.47 -7.99
N THR A 40 7.78 -1.50 -8.24
CA THR A 40 8.46 -2.64 -8.86
C THR A 40 9.47 -3.24 -7.88
N GLY A 41 9.70 -4.56 -7.97
CA GLY A 41 10.63 -5.26 -7.07
C GLY A 41 10.04 -5.74 -5.74
N PHE A 42 8.74 -5.53 -5.51
CA PHE A 42 8.03 -6.02 -4.33
C PHE A 42 6.95 -7.05 -4.70
N PRO A 43 6.47 -7.87 -3.73
CA PRO A 43 5.42 -8.85 -4.00
C PRO A 43 4.07 -8.20 -4.36
N GLU A 44 3.83 -6.99 -3.86
CA GLU A 44 2.60 -6.23 -4.12
C GLU A 44 2.84 -5.20 -5.23
N PRO A 45 2.01 -5.18 -6.29
CA PRO A 45 2.25 -4.33 -7.47
C PRO A 45 1.85 -2.86 -7.26
N THR A 46 0.95 -2.59 -6.31
CA THR A 46 0.37 -1.26 -6.08
C THR A 46 0.33 -0.95 -4.59
N VAL A 47 0.83 0.23 -4.23
CA VAL A 47 0.75 0.79 -2.88
C VAL A 47 -0.13 2.03 -2.90
N PHE A 48 -1.00 2.12 -1.90
CA PHE A 48 -1.86 3.27 -1.65
C PHE A 48 -1.20 4.12 -0.56
N TRP A 49 -0.74 5.31 -0.89
CA TRP A 49 -0.07 6.25 0.00
C TRP A 49 -1.03 7.26 0.63
N ALA A 50 -0.73 7.63 1.87
CA ALA A 50 -1.48 8.65 2.59
C ALA A 50 -1.20 10.06 2.03
N SER A 51 -0.01 10.27 1.45
CA SER A 51 0.43 11.52 0.79
C SER A 51 1.10 11.20 -0.54
N ASN A 52 1.02 12.12 -1.50
CA ASN A 52 1.72 12.02 -2.79
C ASN A 52 3.17 12.51 -2.74
N GLU A 53 3.56 13.28 -1.72
CA GLU A 53 4.89 13.90 -1.59
C GLU A 53 5.53 13.66 -0.23
N GLY A 54 6.86 13.67 -0.20
CA GLY A 54 7.68 13.55 1.00
C GLY A 54 7.64 12.18 1.66
N SER A 55 8.05 12.15 2.93
CA SER A 55 7.98 10.93 3.74
C SER A 55 6.54 10.57 4.06
N THR A 56 6.11 9.36 3.69
CA THR A 56 4.71 8.96 3.82
C THR A 56 4.59 7.47 4.10
N VAL A 57 3.44 7.10 4.65
CA VAL A 57 3.05 5.72 4.91
C VAL A 57 2.08 5.29 3.83
N GLY A 58 2.32 4.12 3.27
CA GLY A 58 1.45 3.46 2.32
C GLY A 58 0.98 2.12 2.82
N VAL A 59 -0.07 1.61 2.18
CA VAL A 59 -0.57 0.26 2.41
C VAL A 59 -0.77 -0.44 1.09
N ALA A 60 -0.48 -1.73 1.05
CA ALA A 60 -0.84 -2.58 -0.08
C ALA A 60 -1.66 -3.77 0.42
N PRO A 61 -2.73 -4.16 -0.28
CA PRO A 61 -3.47 -5.37 0.04
C PRO A 61 -2.58 -6.61 -0.18
N LEU A 62 -2.45 -7.43 0.86
CA LEU A 62 -1.84 -8.76 0.84
C LEU A 62 -2.88 -9.78 0.37
N GLY A 63 -2.64 -10.33 -0.82
CA GLY A 63 -3.56 -11.21 -1.51
C GLY A 63 -4.13 -10.54 -2.74
N SER A 64 -4.64 -11.35 -3.67
CA SER A 64 -5.24 -10.89 -4.91
C SER A 64 -6.32 -9.85 -4.62
N TYR A 65 -5.98 -8.57 -4.77
CA TYR A 65 -6.95 -7.58 -5.20
C TYR A 65 -7.64 -8.22 -6.41
N PRO A 66 -8.96 -8.50 -6.38
CA PRO A 66 -9.58 -9.14 -7.52
C PRO A 66 -9.31 -8.21 -8.71
N PRO A 67 -8.69 -8.71 -9.80
CA PRO A 67 -8.49 -7.90 -10.98
C PRO A 67 -9.89 -7.64 -11.57
N GLY A 68 -10.41 -6.44 -11.36
CA GLY A 68 -11.65 -5.97 -11.95
C GLY A 68 -12.92 -6.55 -11.33
N ALA A 69 -13.66 -5.70 -10.61
CA ALA A 69 -15.10 -5.73 -10.78
C ALA A 69 -15.40 -4.93 -12.06
N GLY A 70 -15.39 -5.64 -13.19
CA GLY A 70 -16.00 -5.18 -14.45
C GLY A 70 -17.50 -5.43 -14.44
#